data_AF-A0A7S3W286-F1
#
_entry.id   AF-A0A7S3W286-F1
#
_cell.length_a   1.000
_cell.length_b   1.000
_cell.length_c   1.000
_cell.angle_alpha   90.00
_cell.angle_beta   90.00
_cell.angle_gamma   90.00
#
_symmetry.space_group_name_H-M   'P 1'
#
loop_
_entity.id
_entity.type
_entity.pdbx_description
1 polymer ?
#
loop_
_entity_poly.entity_id
_entity_poly.type
_entity_poly.pdbx_seq_one_letter_code
_entity_poly.pdbx_strand_id
1 'polypeptide(L)'
;ESLEPFTNPKFKDKFDAWMKGTGPPRLFIYYQQAYKITESGEIHEYNGQNEFSVSNGENVKLLGKGVYFLRCTPKDKETGRDRPINPQAASDDQVLFGEISKNSVTTLNTIVNNVFKPLVDQLEPADWDQCEDEQKKEFLHVFDKF
;
A
#
# COMPACT_ATOMS: atom_id res chain seq x y z
N GLU A 1 10.35 26.31 -4.43
CA GLU A 1 10.58 24.95 -4.96
C GLU A 1 10.03 23.94 -3.96
N SER A 2 9.21 23.01 -4.42
CA SER A 2 8.73 21.91 -3.58
C SER A 2 9.92 20.98 -3.33
N LEU A 3 10.46 20.95 -2.11
CA LEU A 3 11.50 19.98 -1.73
C LEU A 3 10.98 18.55 -1.99
N GLU A 4 11.78 17.75 -2.70
CA GLU A 4 11.47 16.36 -2.99
C GLU A 4 11.21 15.57 -1.69
N PRO A 5 10.20 14.69 -1.66
CA PRO A 5 9.78 14.04 -0.42
C PRO A 5 10.89 13.19 0.23
N PHE A 6 11.79 12.61 -0.56
CA PHE A 6 12.88 11.74 -0.06
C PHE A 6 14.03 12.51 0.60
N THR A 7 14.26 13.76 0.23
CA THR A 7 15.34 14.59 0.78
C THR A 7 14.85 15.62 1.79
N ASN A 8 13.53 15.76 1.94
CA ASN A 8 12.91 16.70 2.86
C ASN A 8 13.10 16.26 4.33
N PRO A 9 13.82 17.05 5.17
CA PRO A 9 14.06 16.70 6.57
C PRO A 9 12.78 16.45 7.38
N LYS A 10 11.66 17.09 7.01
CA LYS A 10 10.34 16.90 7.65
C LYS A 10 9.86 15.45 7.63
N PHE A 11 10.28 14.67 6.64
CA PHE A 11 9.82 13.29 6.45
C PHE A 11 10.86 12.25 6.83
N LYS A 12 12.10 12.68 7.13
CA LYS A 12 13.23 11.79 7.38
C LYS A 12 12.91 10.72 8.43
N ASP A 13 12.33 11.10 9.56
CA ASP A 13 12.02 10.16 10.64
C ASP A 13 11.03 9.06 10.22
N LYS A 14 10.10 9.38 9.32
CA LYS A 14 9.14 8.40 8.79
C LYS A 14 9.82 7.39 7.87
N PHE A 15 10.70 7.87 6.97
CA PHE A 15 11.50 7.01 6.11
C PHE A 15 12.46 6.14 6.93
N ASP A 16 13.19 6.73 7.88
CA ASP A 16 14.12 6.02 8.74
C ASP A 16 13.42 4.93 9.56
N ALA A 17 12.27 5.23 10.17
CA ALA A 17 11.50 4.26 10.93
C ALA A 17 10.97 3.12 10.05
N TRP A 18 10.52 3.44 8.83
CA TRP A 18 10.08 2.45 7.86
C TRP A 18 11.24 1.56 7.40
N MET A 19 12.41 2.13 7.09
CA MET A 19 13.61 1.37 6.69
C MET A 19 14.10 0.44 7.80
N LYS A 20 14.05 0.89 9.06
CA LYS A 20 14.54 0.14 10.23
C LYS A 20 13.59 -0.94 10.75
N GLY A 21 12.39 -1.07 10.19
CA GLY A 21 11.39 -2.01 10.70
C GLY A 21 10.73 -1.57 12.02
N THR A 22 10.96 -0.34 12.48
CA THR A 22 10.41 0.18 13.74
C THR A 22 9.11 0.96 13.55
N GLY A 23 8.83 1.43 12.33
CA GLY A 23 7.58 2.05 11.93
C GLY A 23 6.60 1.06 11.27
N PRO A 24 5.42 1.55 10.84
CA PRO A 24 4.46 0.76 10.08
C PRO A 24 5.09 0.07 8.86
N PRO A 25 4.57 -1.08 8.41
CA PRO A 25 5.10 -1.77 7.23
C PRO A 25 4.81 -1.00 5.93
N ARG A 26 3.85 -0.08 5.96
CA ARG A 26 3.41 0.72 4.82
C ARG A 26 3.84 2.18 4.95
N LEU A 27 4.27 2.75 3.84
CA LEU A 27 4.64 4.14 3.70
C LEU A 27 3.97 4.71 2.44
N PHE A 28 3.25 5.81 2.57
CA PHE A 28 2.59 6.49 1.47
C PHE A 28 3.19 7.88 1.29
N ILE A 29 3.39 8.26 0.04
CA ILE A 29 3.76 9.61 -0.36
C ILE A 29 2.66 10.12 -1.29
N TYR A 30 1.89 11.10 -0.83
CA TYR A 30 0.82 11.72 -1.62
C TYR A 30 1.30 13.01 -2.26
N TYR A 31 0.77 13.30 -3.44
CA TYR A 31 0.86 14.58 -4.11
C TYR A 31 -0.56 15.05 -4.44
N GLN A 32 -1.09 15.92 -3.59
CA GLN A 32 -2.48 16.37 -3.66
C GLN A 32 -2.68 17.70 -2.92
N GLN A 33 -3.84 18.32 -3.11
CA GLN A 33 -4.20 19.54 -2.39
C GLN A 33 -4.30 19.29 -0.89
N ALA A 34 -3.83 20.26 -0.11
CA ALA A 34 -3.99 20.24 1.33
C ALA A 34 -5.48 20.30 1.69
N TYR A 35 -5.87 19.50 2.69
CA TYR A 35 -7.22 19.50 3.23
C TYR A 35 -7.15 19.33 4.76
N LYS A 36 -8.23 19.70 5.43
CA LYS A 36 -8.43 19.44 6.86
C LYS A 36 -9.76 18.74 7.07
N ILE A 37 -9.77 17.77 7.98
CA ILE A 37 -11.00 17.18 8.48
C ILE A 37 -11.44 18.04 9.67
N THR A 38 -12.65 18.59 9.61
CA THR A 38 -13.24 19.38 10.70
C THR A 38 -13.64 18.46 11.87
N GLU A 39 -13.97 19.05 13.03
CA GLU A 39 -14.48 18.28 14.17
C GLU A 39 -15.81 17.56 13.86
N SER A 40 -16.57 18.03 12.87
CA SER A 40 -17.78 17.38 12.35
C SER A 40 -17.50 16.24 11.36
N GLY A 41 -16.22 15.98 11.03
CA GLY A 41 -15.84 14.96 10.04
C GLY A 41 -15.92 15.42 8.58
N GLU A 42 -16.24 16.69 8.33
CA GLU A 42 -16.30 17.25 6.97
C GLU A 42 -14.90 17.54 6.45
N ILE A 43 -14.70 17.36 5.14
CA ILE A 43 -13.43 17.67 4.50
C ILE A 43 -13.47 19.08 3.95
N HIS A 44 -12.63 19.94 4.50
CA HIS A 44 -12.38 21.28 3.97
C HIS A 44 -11.10 21.27 3.14
N GLU A 45 -11.25 21.46 1.84
CA GLU A 45 -10.14 21.54 0.89
C GLU A 45 -9.62 22.98 0.85
N TYR A 46 -8.31 23.17 0.91
CA TYR A 46 -7.72 24.50 0.81
C TYR A 46 -7.36 24.79 -0.64
N ASN A 47 -7.79 25.95 -1.14
CA ASN A 47 -7.36 26.42 -2.44
C ASN A 47 -5.85 26.68 -2.41
N GLY A 48 -5.11 25.88 -3.17
CA GLY A 48 -3.65 25.91 -3.17
C GLY A 48 -3.05 24.96 -4.20
N GLN A 49 -1.72 24.98 -4.25
CA GLN A 49 -0.94 24.04 -5.06
C GLN A 49 -0.95 22.65 -4.41
N ASN A 50 -0.69 21.62 -5.21
CA ASN A 50 -0.47 20.28 -4.68
C ASN A 50 0.82 20.25 -3.84
N GLU A 51 0.75 19.55 -2.72
CA GLU A 51 1.87 19.39 -1.80
C GLU A 51 2.20 17.92 -1.58
N PHE A 52 3.46 17.65 -1.28
CA PHE A 52 3.86 16.33 -0.81
C PHE A 52 3.50 16.13 0.66
N SER A 53 2.90 14.99 0.95
CA SER A 53 2.72 14.52 2.34
C SER A 53 3.09 13.06 2.45
N VAL A 54 3.64 12.68 3.62
CA VAL A 54 4.07 11.31 3.90
C VAL A 54 3.28 10.78 5.09
N SER A 55 2.67 9.59 4.95
CA SER A 55 1.92 8.94 6.04
C SER A 55 2.02 7.41 5.96
N ASN A 56 1.35 6.71 6.87
CA ASN A 56 1.16 5.25 6.83
C ASN A 56 -0.10 4.85 6.04
N GLY A 57 -0.76 5.78 5.35
CA GLY A 57 -1.99 5.57 4.60
C GLY A 57 -3.28 5.52 5.42
N GLU A 58 -3.21 5.61 6.75
CA GLU A 58 -4.41 5.66 7.60
C GLU A 58 -4.98 7.08 7.69
N ASN A 59 -6.31 7.19 7.73
CA ASN A 59 -7.03 8.44 7.92
C ASN A 59 -6.67 9.53 6.88
N VAL A 60 -6.24 9.13 5.68
CA VAL A 60 -5.96 10.03 4.56
C VAL A 60 -7.07 9.93 3.51
N LYS A 61 -7.71 11.05 3.19
CA LYS A 61 -8.56 11.18 2.02
C LYS A 61 -7.67 11.31 0.79
N LEU A 62 -7.88 10.42 -0.18
CA LEU A 62 -7.16 10.46 -1.44
C LEU A 62 -7.88 11.43 -2.41
N LEU A 63 -7.26 12.58 -2.65
CA LEU A 63 -7.79 13.63 -3.54
C LEU A 63 -7.05 13.68 -4.88
N GLY A 64 -5.78 13.26 -4.88
CA GLY A 64 -4.92 13.27 -6.06
C GLY A 64 -4.32 11.90 -6.32
N LYS A 65 -3.00 11.86 -6.26
CA LYS A 65 -2.19 10.66 -6.48
C LYS A 65 -1.31 10.41 -5.27
N GLY A 66 -0.89 9.16 -5.13
CA GLY A 66 0.20 8.82 -4.22
C GLY A 66 0.95 7.60 -4.71
N VAL A 67 2.14 7.43 -4.18
CA VAL A 67 2.89 6.19 -4.28
C VAL A 67 2.92 5.54 -2.90
N TYR A 68 2.91 4.21 -2.88
CA TYR A 68 3.04 3.45 -1.65
C TYR A 68 4.25 2.53 -1.74
N PHE A 69 4.82 2.26 -0.57
CA PHE A 69 5.87 1.28 -0.36
C PHE A 69 5.42 0.37 0.77
N LEU A 70 5.50 -0.94 0.55
CA LEU A 70 5.19 -1.97 1.52
C LEU A 70 6.46 -2.76 1.80
N ARG A 71 6.83 -2.81 3.08
CA ARG A 71 7.92 -3.63 3.56
C ARG A 71 7.43 -5.08 3.70
N CYS A 72 8.12 -5.98 3.00
CA CYS A 72 7.82 -7.42 2.93
C CYS A 72 8.87 -8.27 3.66
N THR A 73 9.72 -7.63 4.47
CA THR A 73 10.72 -8.32 5.29
C THR A 73 10.07 -9.27 6.30
N PRO A 74 10.61 -10.49 6.48
CA PRO A 74 10.12 -11.39 7.52
C PRO A 74 10.31 -10.80 8.91
N LYS A 75 9.46 -11.21 9.85
CA LYS A 75 9.62 -10.87 11.26
C LYS A 75 10.85 -11.55 11.83
N ASP A 76 11.51 -10.83 12.73
CA ASP A 76 12.55 -11.36 13.57
C ASP A 76 11.97 -12.37 14.56
N LYS A 77 12.60 -13.54 14.66
CA LYS A 77 12.07 -14.67 15.45
C LYS A 77 12.16 -14.45 16.96
N GLU A 78 13.11 -13.61 17.41
CA GLU A 78 13.35 -13.38 18.84
C GLU A 78 12.55 -12.17 19.34
N THR A 79 12.51 -11.11 18.54
CA THR A 79 11.87 -9.85 18.94
C THR A 79 10.44 -9.69 18.41
N GLY A 80 10.01 -10.52 17.45
CA GLY A 80 8.71 -10.43 16.79
C GLY A 80 8.50 -9.18 15.94
N ARG A 81 9.53 -8.35 15.79
CA ARG A 81 9.50 -7.09 15.02
C ARG A 81 9.87 -7.33 13.56
N ASP A 82 9.43 -6.44 12.68
CA ASP A 82 9.84 -6.51 11.27
C ASP A 82 11.34 -6.26 11.16
N ARG A 83 12.02 -7.02 10.30
CA ARG A 83 13.44 -6.81 10.04
C ARG A 83 13.67 -5.51 9.24
N PRO A 84 14.83 -4.87 9.41
CA PRO A 84 15.22 -3.76 8.56
C PRO A 84 15.34 -4.18 7.09
N ILE A 85 15.05 -3.24 6.18
CA ILE A 85 15.37 -3.40 4.76
C ILE A 85 16.88 -3.34 4.60
N ASN A 86 17.45 -4.19 3.74
CA ASN A 86 18.87 -4.21 3.43
C ASN A 86 19.18 -3.30 2.22
N PRO A 87 19.70 -2.08 2.41
CA PRO A 87 19.94 -1.17 1.28
C PRO A 87 21.14 -1.58 0.41
N GLN A 88 21.94 -2.56 0.82
CA GLN A 88 23.08 -3.06 0.06
C GLN A 88 22.72 -4.21 -0.89
N ALA A 89 21.52 -4.79 -0.76
CA ALA A 89 21.03 -5.83 -1.65
C ALA A 89 19.80 -5.31 -2.40
N ALA A 90 19.89 -5.22 -3.72
CA ALA A 90 18.70 -5.01 -4.55
C ALA A 90 17.79 -6.22 -4.39
N SER A 91 16.59 -5.99 -3.88
CA SER A 91 15.73 -7.03 -3.33
C SER A 91 14.28 -6.61 -3.56
N ASP A 92 13.74 -6.98 -4.72
CA ASP A 92 12.32 -6.79 -5.05
C ASP A 92 11.40 -7.59 -4.10
N ASP A 93 11.97 -8.55 -3.37
CA ASP A 93 11.31 -9.34 -2.33
C ASP A 93 11.15 -8.59 -1.00
N GLN A 94 11.94 -7.55 -0.72
CA GLN A 94 11.84 -6.79 0.54
C GLN A 94 10.90 -5.60 0.47
N VAL A 95 10.70 -5.02 -0.72
CA VAL A 95 9.89 -3.81 -0.90
C VAL A 95 9.00 -3.96 -2.12
N LEU A 96 7.69 -4.02 -1.88
CA LEU A 96 6.69 -3.83 -2.92
C LEU A 96 6.34 -2.34 -3.00
N PHE A 97 6.06 -1.85 -4.20
CA PHE A 97 5.64 -0.47 -4.40
C PHE A 97 4.56 -0.37 -5.48
N GLY A 98 3.83 0.74 -5.47
CA GLY A 98 2.81 1.01 -6.49
C GLY A 98 2.25 2.42 -6.40
N GLU A 99 1.35 2.74 -7.34
CA GLU A 99 0.61 4.01 -7.37
C GLU A 99 -0.82 3.79 -6.88
N ILE A 100 -1.36 4.80 -6.20
CA ILE A 100 -2.78 4.91 -5.89
C ILE A 100 -3.31 6.25 -6.40
N SER A 101 -4.53 6.24 -6.93
CA SER A 101 -5.20 7.45 -7.42
C SER A 101 -6.63 7.54 -6.90
N LYS A 102 -7.25 8.72 -7.03
CA LYS A 102 -8.64 8.98 -6.61
C LYS A 102 -9.69 7.96 -7.12
N ASN A 103 -9.41 7.25 -8.21
CA ASN A 103 -10.29 6.22 -8.77
C ASN A 103 -9.91 4.82 -8.27
N SER A 104 -9.37 4.70 -7.05
CA SER A 104 -8.82 3.46 -6.49
C SER A 104 -9.82 2.30 -6.50
N VAL A 105 -11.10 2.55 -6.27
CA VAL A 105 -12.16 1.53 -6.35
C VAL A 105 -12.32 1.01 -7.77
N THR A 106 -12.34 1.90 -8.77
CA THR A 106 -12.39 1.51 -10.19
C THR A 106 -11.15 0.75 -10.60
N THR A 107 -9.97 1.20 -10.17
CA THR A 107 -8.70 0.51 -10.40
C THR A 107 -8.70 -0.87 -9.77
N LEU A 108 -9.15 -1.01 -8.51
CA LEU A 108 -9.26 -2.29 -7.82
C LEU A 108 -10.19 -3.23 -8.56
N ASN A 109 -11.39 -2.76 -8.93
CA ASN A 109 -12.36 -3.53 -9.69
C ASN A 109 -11.78 -4.02 -11.04
N THR A 110 -11.03 -3.16 -11.72
CA THR A 110 -10.35 -3.48 -12.98
C THR A 110 -9.27 -4.54 -12.77
N ILE A 111 -8.45 -4.41 -11.73
CA ILE A 111 -7.38 -5.37 -11.42
C ILE A 111 -7.97 -6.73 -11.04
N VAL A 112 -9.00 -6.76 -10.18
CA VAL A 112 -9.67 -8.00 -9.78
C VAL A 112 -10.26 -8.71 -10.99
N ASN A 113 -11.06 -8.02 -11.81
CA ASN A 113 -11.78 -8.66 -12.90
C ASN A 113 -10.94 -8.94 -14.14
N ASN A 114 -9.95 -8.10 -14.46
CA ASN A 114 -9.18 -8.24 -15.71
C ASN A 114 -7.81 -8.89 -15.51
N VAL A 115 -7.31 -8.96 -14.27
CA VAL A 115 -5.99 -9.55 -13.98
C VAL A 115 -6.14 -10.77 -13.09
N PHE A 116 -6.67 -10.62 -11.87
CA PHE A 116 -6.70 -11.74 -10.92
C PHE A 116 -7.72 -12.80 -11.26
N LYS A 117 -8.92 -12.43 -11.74
CA LYS A 117 -9.95 -13.40 -12.11
C LYS A 117 -9.48 -14.36 -13.21
N PRO A 118 -8.92 -13.89 -14.34
CA PRO A 118 -8.33 -14.80 -15.33
C PRO A 118 -7.23 -15.69 -14.76
N LEU A 119 -6.38 -15.17 -13.86
CA LEU A 119 -5.32 -15.96 -13.24
C LEU A 119 -5.90 -17.09 -12.37
N VAL A 120 -6.91 -16.78 -11.56
CA VAL A 120 -7.61 -17.75 -10.70
C VAL A 120 -8.35 -18.79 -11.53
N ASP A 121 -9.07 -18.36 -12.58
CA ASP A 121 -9.83 -19.24 -13.46
C ASP A 121 -8.93 -20.20 -14.26
N GLN A 122 -7.65 -19.85 -14.45
CA GLN A 122 -6.65 -20.66 -15.15
C GLN A 122 -5.85 -21.60 -14.23
N LEU A 123 -6.04 -21.54 -12.90
CA LEU A 123 -5.32 -22.42 -11.98
C LEU A 123 -5.75 -23.89 -12.18
N GLU A 124 -4.78 -24.73 -12.48
CA GLU A 124 -4.97 -26.18 -12.59
C GLU A 124 -5.14 -26.80 -11.19
N PRO A 125 -5.77 -27.98 -11.06
CA PRO A 125 -5.90 -28.66 -9.76
C PRO A 125 -4.59 -28.80 -8.99
N ALA A 126 -3.46 -28.97 -9.69
CA ALA A 126 -2.13 -29.04 -9.08
C ALA A 126 -1.66 -27.70 -8.47
N ASP A 127 -2.12 -26.55 -8.99
CA ASP A 127 -1.72 -25.23 -8.48
C ASP A 127 -2.37 -24.90 -7.13
N TRP A 128 -3.47 -25.60 -6.80
CA TRP A 128 -4.13 -25.49 -5.50
C TRP A 128 -3.44 -26.30 -4.40
N ASP A 129 -2.49 -27.18 -4.77
CA ASP A 129 -1.64 -28.02 -3.91
C ASP A 129 -2.41 -28.66 -2.72
N GLN A 130 -2.35 -28.04 -1.54
CA GLN A 130 -2.96 -28.55 -0.30
C GLN A 130 -4.36 -27.99 0.00
N CYS A 131 -4.98 -27.28 -0.95
CA CYS A 131 -6.31 -26.70 -0.75
C CYS A 131 -7.39 -27.77 -0.94
N GLU A 132 -8.15 -28.03 0.12
CA GLU A 132 -9.28 -28.95 0.08
C GLU A 132 -10.40 -28.45 -0.85
N ASP A 133 -11.16 -29.37 -1.44
CA ASP A 133 -12.23 -29.03 -2.41
C ASP A 133 -13.27 -28.04 -1.85
N GLU A 134 -13.57 -28.14 -0.54
CA GLU A 134 -14.50 -27.23 0.13
C GLU A 134 -13.93 -25.81 0.26
N GLN A 135 -12.65 -25.69 0.62
CA GLN A 135 -11.95 -24.39 0.74
C GLN A 135 -11.82 -23.72 -0.62
N LYS A 136 -11.52 -24.50 -1.67
CA LYS A 136 -11.48 -24.02 -3.04
C LYS A 136 -12.85 -23.48 -3.48
N LYS A 137 -13.92 -24.22 -3.23
CA LYS A 137 -15.30 -23.78 -3.55
C LYS A 137 -15.68 -22.50 -2.81
N GLU A 138 -15.35 -22.42 -1.53
CA GLU A 138 -15.61 -21.23 -0.71
C GLU A 138 -14.83 -20.02 -1.23
N PHE A 139 -13.53 -20.17 -1.50
CA PHE A 139 -12.69 -19.10 -2.04
C PHE A 139 -13.25 -18.57 -3.36
N LEU A 140 -13.54 -19.46 -4.32
CA LEU A 140 -14.09 -19.07 -5.63
C LEU A 140 -15.45 -18.38 -5.48
N HIS A 141 -16.31 -18.87 -4.58
CA HIS A 141 -17.61 -18.27 -4.32
C HIS A 141 -17.52 -16.86 -3.73
N VAL A 142 -16.55 -16.61 -2.83
CA VAL A 142 -16.33 -15.28 -2.25
C VAL A 142 -15.64 -14.36 -3.24
N PHE A 143 -14.65 -14.87 -3.98
CA PHE A 143 -13.89 -14.12 -4.97
C PHE A 143 -14.79 -13.60 -6.11
N ASP A 144 -15.77 -14.40 -6.57
CA ASP A 144 -16.75 -13.97 -7.59
C ASP A 144 -17.70 -12.86 -7.10
N LYS A 145 -17.83 -12.65 -5.79
CA LYS A 145 -18.66 -11.58 -5.21
C LYS A 145 -17.89 -10.29 -4.96
N PHE A 146 -16.56 -10.32 -5.07
CA PHE A 146 -15.68 -9.19 -4.80
C PHE A 146 -15.67 -8.21 -5.97
#